data_AF-A0A955PRV8-F1
#
_entry.id   AF-A0A955PRV8-F1
#
_cell.length_a   1.000
_cell.length_b   1.000
_cell.length_c   1.000
_cell.angle_alpha   90.00
_cell.angle_beta   90.00
_cell.angle_gamma   90.00
#
_symmetry.space_group_name_H-M   'P 1'
#
loop_
_entity.id
_entity.type
_entity.pdbx_description
1 polymer ?
#
loop_
_entity_poly.entity_id
_entity_poly.type
_entity_poly.pdbx_seq_one_letter_code
_entity_poly.pdbx_strand_id
1 'polypeptide(L)'
;FNSVLCGNGDKEIYLSSGGGEVKVSYSNIQGGWPGEGNIDADPLFMDSENGDFRLQENSPCIDSASTMGPMTDIDGNERPVDITGVGRDGTGDEFDMGPFERLASGNPTFTPTFTPTSTNTPTVTPTPTNTPTPKVLYVSKDASPGGDGLSWENAFQEIDTAVDEAVNGDSIYVKQGHYDERIRFSKALTLLGGFKGDEEEGEIEGRDPKSCGIRSPDAGVASLVVDRQDDNRFWIDGFTLFGTDDGTDSNAAAFINRHASGMFSNVIFTEGYNKTSGGGLETLLAKLVIRDSTFTNNRAAWGGGGMYFNSSEVDLHDCLIVDNTAAYISPSKGDSETKGNEIPYWGGGILGEDSIIRATDCVIERNDALSA
;
A
#
# COMPACT_ATOMS: atom_id res chain seq x y z
N PHE A 1 1.83 -14.21 -5.55
CA PHE A 1 1.14 -15.50 -5.31
C PHE A 1 -0.30 -15.18 -5.03
N ASN A 2 -1.27 -15.96 -5.53
CA ASN A 2 -2.69 -15.59 -5.49
C ASN A 2 -2.94 -14.18 -6.05
N SER A 3 -2.12 -13.72 -7.00
CA SER A 3 -2.16 -12.33 -7.50
C SER A 3 -2.55 -12.29 -8.96
N VAL A 4 -3.19 -11.19 -9.36
CA VAL A 4 -3.54 -10.91 -10.76
C VAL A 4 -2.66 -9.80 -11.30
N LEU A 5 -1.95 -10.07 -12.39
CA LEU A 5 -1.13 -9.12 -13.12
C LEU A 5 -1.61 -9.07 -14.57
N CYS A 6 -2.19 -7.96 -14.99
CA CYS A 6 -2.65 -7.78 -16.36
C CYS A 6 -2.70 -6.31 -16.78
N GLY A 7 -2.60 -6.05 -18.08
CA GLY A 7 -2.78 -4.71 -18.64
C GLY A 7 -1.66 -3.74 -18.31
N ASN A 8 -0.47 -4.21 -17.93
CA ASN A 8 0.67 -3.35 -17.55
C ASN A 8 1.62 -3.05 -18.73
N GLY A 9 1.05 -2.90 -19.94
CA GLY A 9 1.80 -2.70 -21.18
C GLY A 9 2.30 -4.01 -21.81
N ASP A 10 3.57 -4.03 -22.25
CA ASP A 10 4.13 -5.16 -23.03
C ASP A 10 4.40 -6.42 -22.20
N LYS A 11 4.73 -6.27 -20.91
CA LYS A 11 5.09 -7.37 -20.01
C LYS A 11 4.69 -7.06 -18.58
N GLU A 12 4.09 -8.05 -17.93
CA GLU A 12 3.68 -8.00 -16.52
C GLU A 12 4.85 -8.08 -15.54
N ILE A 13 5.90 -8.83 -15.90
CA ILE A 13 7.10 -9.00 -15.08
C ILE A 13 8.33 -8.78 -15.95
N TYR A 14 9.18 -7.86 -15.51
CA TYR A 14 10.46 -7.57 -16.16
C TYR A 14 11.63 -7.89 -15.23
N LEU A 15 12.65 -8.56 -15.78
CA LEU A 15 13.90 -8.88 -15.09
C LEU A 15 15.07 -8.20 -15.81
N SER A 16 15.84 -7.39 -15.08
CA SER A 16 17.07 -6.82 -15.61
C SER A 16 18.13 -7.91 -15.81
N SER A 17 19.00 -7.71 -16.80
CA SER A 17 20.11 -8.61 -17.08
C SER A 17 21.13 -8.55 -15.93
N GLY A 18 20.98 -9.42 -14.92
CA GLY A 18 21.84 -9.33 -13.73
C GLY A 18 21.53 -10.28 -12.56
N GLY A 19 20.37 -10.93 -12.52
CA GLY A 19 20.14 -12.05 -11.59
C GLY A 19 19.13 -11.82 -10.47
N GLY A 20 18.01 -11.15 -10.75
CA GLY A 20 16.81 -11.30 -9.91
C GLY A 20 16.13 -12.65 -10.17
N GLU A 21 15.69 -13.33 -9.11
CA GLU A 21 14.80 -14.49 -9.21
C GLU A 21 13.38 -14.04 -8.84
N VAL A 22 12.42 -14.22 -9.74
CA VAL A 22 11.00 -13.98 -9.46
C VAL A 22 10.27 -15.31 -9.43
N LYS A 23 9.82 -15.69 -8.24
CA LYS A 23 8.99 -16.88 -8.01
C LYS A 23 7.53 -16.45 -8.00
N VAL A 24 6.76 -17.03 -8.91
CA VAL A 24 5.32 -16.79 -9.01
C VAL A 24 4.64 -18.14 -9.02
N SER A 25 3.62 -18.30 -8.20
CA SER A 25 2.76 -19.47 -8.19
C SER A 25 1.34 -19.06 -7.82
N TYR A 26 0.36 -19.86 -8.25
CA TYR A 26 -1.07 -19.65 -8.04
C TYR A 26 -1.54 -18.24 -8.39
N SER A 27 -1.00 -17.67 -9.48
CA SER A 27 -1.32 -16.31 -9.94
C SER A 27 -1.86 -16.32 -11.36
N ASN A 28 -2.60 -15.27 -11.72
CA ASN A 28 -2.97 -14.99 -13.11
C ASN A 28 -2.04 -13.92 -13.67
N ILE A 29 -1.28 -14.26 -14.71
CA ILE A 29 -0.28 -13.36 -15.31
C ILE A 29 -0.56 -13.30 -16.80
N GLN A 30 -0.92 -12.11 -17.31
CA GLN A 30 -1.10 -11.89 -18.73
C GLN A 30 0.20 -12.19 -19.51
N GLY A 31 0.11 -13.03 -20.54
CA GLY A 31 1.26 -13.49 -21.31
C GLY A 31 2.03 -14.64 -20.66
N GLY A 32 1.58 -15.07 -19.48
CA GLY A 32 2.05 -16.27 -18.77
C GLY A 32 3.36 -16.09 -18.00
N TRP A 33 3.49 -16.86 -16.92
CA TRP A 33 4.74 -16.98 -16.16
C TRP A 33 4.93 -18.41 -15.63
N PRO A 34 6.14 -19.00 -15.73
CA PRO A 34 6.39 -20.35 -15.23
C PRO A 34 6.18 -20.42 -13.70
N GLY A 35 5.43 -21.43 -13.25
CA GLY A 35 5.18 -21.66 -11.84
C GLY A 35 4.01 -22.60 -11.61
N GLU A 36 3.96 -23.20 -10.42
CA GLU A 36 2.85 -24.05 -10.02
C GLU A 36 1.55 -23.24 -9.91
N GLY A 37 0.45 -23.76 -10.45
CA GLY A 37 -0.87 -23.13 -10.31
C GLY A 37 -1.06 -21.81 -11.09
N ASN A 38 -0.05 -21.32 -11.81
CA ASN A 38 -0.20 -20.10 -12.60
C ASN A 38 -1.12 -20.33 -13.80
N ILE A 39 -1.89 -19.30 -14.12
CA ILE A 39 -2.77 -19.23 -15.28
C ILE A 39 -2.46 -17.96 -16.11
N ASP A 40 -2.89 -17.97 -17.36
CA ASP A 40 -2.86 -16.82 -18.28
C ASP A 40 -4.25 -16.75 -18.93
N ALA A 41 -5.12 -15.94 -18.34
CA ALA A 41 -6.50 -15.79 -18.77
C ALA A 41 -7.03 -14.39 -18.42
N ASP A 42 -8.12 -13.98 -19.08
CA ASP A 42 -8.83 -12.75 -18.71
C ASP A 42 -9.41 -12.91 -17.29
N PRO A 43 -9.07 -12.05 -16.31
CA PRO A 43 -9.61 -12.13 -14.95
C PRO A 43 -11.13 -11.92 -14.89
N LEU A 44 -11.75 -11.32 -15.91
CA LEU A 44 -13.17 -10.98 -15.93
C LEU A 44 -13.58 -10.16 -14.69
N PHE A 45 -12.92 -9.02 -14.47
CA PHE A 45 -13.31 -8.06 -13.45
C PHE A 45 -14.69 -7.45 -13.73
N MET A 46 -15.42 -7.07 -12.68
CA MET A 46 -16.75 -6.45 -12.80
C MET A 46 -16.70 -5.14 -13.58
N ASP A 47 -15.77 -4.24 -13.22
CA ASP A 47 -15.58 -2.95 -13.87
C ASP A 47 -14.20 -2.37 -13.49
N SER A 48 -13.12 -2.95 -14.03
CA SER A 48 -11.76 -2.55 -13.64
C SER A 48 -11.45 -1.10 -14.02
N GLU A 49 -12.03 -0.58 -15.12
CA GLU A 49 -11.88 0.82 -15.57
C GLU A 49 -12.35 1.83 -14.51
N ASN A 50 -13.32 1.46 -13.68
CA ASN A 50 -13.84 2.29 -12.59
C ASN A 50 -13.36 1.81 -11.19
N GLY A 51 -12.33 0.96 -11.14
CA GLY A 51 -11.70 0.50 -9.91
C GLY A 51 -12.40 -0.67 -9.22
N ASP A 52 -13.36 -1.34 -9.88
CA ASP A 52 -14.06 -2.51 -9.36
C ASP A 52 -13.41 -3.81 -9.86
N PHE A 53 -12.42 -4.29 -9.11
CA PHE A 53 -11.64 -5.49 -9.41
C PHE A 53 -12.24 -6.77 -8.77
N ARG A 54 -13.52 -6.76 -8.37
CA ARG A 54 -14.22 -7.99 -7.99
C ARG A 54 -14.44 -8.89 -9.21
N LEU A 55 -14.46 -10.21 -9.02
CA LEU A 55 -14.53 -11.19 -10.12
C LEU A 55 -15.97 -11.46 -10.57
N GLN A 56 -16.20 -11.52 -11.89
CA GLN A 56 -17.45 -12.00 -12.50
C GLN A 56 -17.62 -13.51 -12.34
N GLU A 57 -18.86 -14.03 -12.49
CA GLU A 57 -19.22 -15.42 -12.13
C GLU A 57 -18.43 -16.51 -12.86
N ASN A 58 -18.00 -16.21 -14.09
CA ASN A 58 -17.24 -17.16 -14.91
C ASN A 58 -15.74 -16.86 -14.93
N SER A 59 -15.25 -16.08 -13.96
CA SER A 59 -13.84 -15.73 -13.89
C SER A 59 -12.97 -16.98 -13.72
N PRO A 60 -11.90 -17.14 -14.50
CA PRO A 60 -10.92 -18.20 -14.30
C PRO A 60 -10.05 -17.99 -13.06
N CYS A 61 -10.14 -16.83 -12.41
CA CYS A 61 -9.46 -16.52 -11.16
C CYS A 61 -10.20 -17.03 -9.92
N ILE A 62 -11.47 -17.43 -10.06
CA ILE A 62 -12.26 -17.98 -8.96
C ILE A 62 -11.74 -19.39 -8.61
N ASP A 63 -11.62 -19.67 -7.31
CA ASP A 63 -11.18 -20.96 -6.73
C ASP A 63 -9.85 -21.50 -7.29
N SER A 64 -9.04 -20.59 -7.83
CA SER A 64 -7.83 -20.94 -8.59
C SER A 64 -6.55 -20.48 -7.90
N ALA A 65 -6.67 -19.70 -6.82
CA ALA A 65 -5.56 -19.47 -5.91
C ALA A 65 -5.22 -20.75 -5.13
N SER A 66 -4.22 -20.66 -4.26
CA SER A 66 -3.86 -21.80 -3.42
C SER A 66 -4.83 -21.99 -2.26
N THR A 67 -4.66 -23.09 -1.52
CA THR A 67 -5.41 -23.36 -0.28
C THR A 67 -4.98 -22.49 0.91
N MET A 68 -4.14 -21.48 0.70
CA MET A 68 -3.64 -20.57 1.73
C MET A 68 -3.83 -19.12 1.26
N GLY A 69 -4.36 -18.29 2.15
CA GLY A 69 -4.60 -16.87 1.94
C GLY A 69 -5.02 -16.17 3.24
N PRO A 70 -5.18 -14.84 3.24
CA PRO A 70 -5.77 -14.10 4.33
C PRO A 70 -7.23 -14.52 4.53
N MET A 71 -7.71 -14.58 5.77
CA MET A 71 -9.08 -15.03 6.10
C MET A 71 -10.14 -13.94 5.88
N THR A 72 -9.73 -12.76 5.44
CA THR A 72 -10.61 -11.65 5.05
C THR A 72 -10.08 -11.00 3.79
N ASP A 73 -10.97 -10.53 2.93
CA ASP A 73 -10.64 -9.79 1.71
C ASP A 73 -10.45 -8.28 2.00
N ILE A 74 -10.05 -7.50 0.98
CA ILE A 74 -9.80 -6.06 1.10
C ILE A 74 -11.05 -5.24 1.47
N ASP A 75 -12.25 -5.77 1.24
CA ASP A 75 -13.52 -5.17 1.65
C ASP A 75 -13.94 -5.62 3.07
N GLY A 76 -13.17 -6.51 3.69
CA GLY A 76 -13.42 -7.07 5.02
C GLY A 76 -14.39 -8.27 5.03
N ASN A 77 -14.70 -8.86 3.88
CA ASN A 77 -15.52 -10.08 3.78
C ASN A 77 -14.68 -11.30 4.16
N GLU A 78 -15.31 -12.36 4.71
CA GLU A 78 -14.62 -13.62 5.04
C GLU A 78 -14.08 -14.34 3.79
N ARG A 79 -12.96 -15.08 3.94
CA ARG A 79 -12.34 -15.94 2.92
C ARG A 79 -11.95 -17.32 3.51
N PRO A 80 -11.95 -18.40 2.72
CA PRO A 80 -12.53 -18.52 1.38
C PRO A 80 -14.06 -18.68 1.46
N VAL A 81 -14.77 -18.27 0.41
CA VAL A 81 -16.21 -18.48 0.23
C VAL A 81 -16.42 -19.36 -0.99
N ASP A 82 -16.50 -20.68 -0.76
CA ASP A 82 -16.87 -21.66 -1.80
C ASP A 82 -18.36 -21.52 -2.16
N ILE A 83 -18.61 -21.15 -3.43
CA ILE A 83 -19.95 -21.08 -4.01
C ILE A 83 -20.17 -22.33 -4.85
N THR A 84 -20.99 -23.25 -4.33
CA THR A 84 -21.29 -24.52 -5.01
C THR A 84 -21.65 -24.34 -6.49
N GLY A 85 -20.83 -24.93 -7.37
CA GLY A 85 -21.03 -24.94 -8.82
C GLY A 85 -20.44 -23.73 -9.57
N VAL A 86 -19.71 -22.86 -8.88
CA VAL A 86 -18.84 -21.83 -9.45
C VAL A 86 -17.39 -22.31 -9.36
N GLY A 87 -16.53 -21.88 -10.30
CA GLY A 87 -15.09 -22.17 -10.25
C GLY A 87 -14.72 -23.66 -10.21
N ARG A 88 -13.84 -24.04 -9.28
CA ARG A 88 -13.35 -25.41 -9.11
C ARG A 88 -14.12 -26.07 -7.98
N ASP A 89 -15.34 -26.54 -8.24
CA ASP A 89 -16.30 -27.08 -7.25
C ASP A 89 -15.91 -28.40 -6.53
N GLY A 90 -14.75 -28.40 -5.87
CA GLY A 90 -14.31 -29.39 -4.92
C GLY A 90 -15.04 -29.27 -3.58
N THR A 91 -14.38 -29.65 -2.49
CA THR A 91 -14.93 -29.54 -1.12
C THR A 91 -13.87 -28.96 -0.17
N GLY A 92 -12.95 -28.14 -0.69
CA GLY A 92 -11.77 -27.66 0.02
C GLY A 92 -11.76 -26.13 0.17
N ASP A 93 -10.73 -25.62 0.84
CA ASP A 93 -10.48 -24.18 0.93
C ASP A 93 -10.07 -23.66 -0.45
N GLU A 94 -11.01 -22.99 -1.12
CA GLU A 94 -10.91 -22.53 -2.50
C GLU A 94 -10.84 -21.00 -2.51
N PHE A 95 -9.62 -20.47 -2.43
CA PHE A 95 -9.41 -19.02 -2.49
C PHE A 95 -9.49 -18.51 -3.92
N ASP A 96 -9.95 -17.28 -4.07
CA ASP A 96 -9.85 -16.51 -5.30
C ASP A 96 -8.47 -15.87 -5.47
N MET A 97 -8.03 -15.72 -6.72
CA MET A 97 -6.85 -14.89 -6.99
C MET A 97 -7.20 -13.40 -6.89
N GLY A 98 -6.35 -12.66 -6.19
CA GLY A 98 -6.48 -11.22 -5.96
C GLY A 98 -6.99 -10.89 -4.56
N PRO A 99 -7.21 -9.59 -4.29
CA PRO A 99 -7.54 -9.08 -2.96
C PRO A 99 -9.01 -9.22 -2.61
N PHE A 100 -9.86 -9.60 -3.55
CA PHE A 100 -11.31 -9.70 -3.38
C PHE A 100 -11.74 -11.15 -3.36
N GLU A 101 -12.73 -11.45 -2.53
CA GLU A 101 -13.40 -12.74 -2.52
C GLU A 101 -14.74 -12.65 -3.25
N ARG A 102 -15.06 -13.69 -4.02
CA ARG A 102 -16.34 -13.78 -4.68
C ARG A 102 -17.42 -14.25 -3.70
N LEU A 103 -18.51 -13.47 -3.63
CA LEU A 103 -19.68 -13.79 -2.80
C LEU A 103 -20.85 -14.40 -3.59
N ALA A 104 -21.65 -15.25 -2.92
CA ALA A 104 -22.74 -16.05 -3.50
C ALA A 104 -23.96 -15.24 -4.01
N SER A 105 -24.26 -14.06 -3.45
CA SER A 105 -25.37 -13.22 -3.94
C SER A 105 -25.31 -11.77 -3.45
N GLY A 106 -25.34 -10.82 -4.39
CA GLY A 106 -25.57 -9.39 -4.15
C GLY A 106 -24.29 -8.60 -3.82
N ASN A 107 -24.18 -7.37 -4.35
CA ASN A 107 -23.16 -6.42 -3.89
C ASN A 107 -23.21 -6.34 -2.36
N PRO A 108 -22.15 -6.70 -1.63
CA PRO A 108 -22.15 -6.58 -0.19
C PRO A 108 -22.21 -5.10 0.20
N THR A 109 -22.92 -4.83 1.28
CA THR A 109 -22.96 -3.53 1.94
C THR A 109 -21.76 -3.49 2.88
N PHE A 110 -20.91 -2.46 2.73
CA PHE A 110 -19.75 -2.20 3.59
C PHE A 110 -20.12 -2.33 5.08
N THR A 111 -19.65 -3.38 5.74
CA THR A 111 -19.61 -3.44 7.21
C THR A 111 -18.32 -4.15 7.62
N PRO A 112 -17.21 -3.42 7.78
CA PRO A 112 -15.97 -4.03 8.23
C PRO A 112 -16.19 -4.58 9.65
N THR A 113 -15.95 -5.88 9.82
CA THR A 113 -15.89 -6.50 11.15
C THR A 113 -14.54 -7.18 11.28
N PHE A 114 -13.59 -6.51 11.93
CA PHE A 114 -12.29 -7.09 12.21
C PHE A 114 -12.37 -7.95 13.47
N THR A 115 -12.02 -9.23 13.34
CA THR A 115 -11.73 -10.09 14.50
C THR A 115 -10.21 -10.17 14.66
N PRO A 116 -9.61 -9.56 15.69
CA PRO A 116 -8.16 -9.63 15.88
C PRO A 116 -7.73 -11.06 16.23
N THR A 117 -6.90 -11.68 15.38
CA THR A 117 -6.19 -12.92 15.74
C THR A 117 -4.93 -12.54 16.50
N SER A 118 -4.95 -12.73 17.83
CA SER A 118 -3.77 -12.54 18.67
C SER A 118 -2.71 -13.61 18.35
N THR A 119 -1.62 -13.22 17.71
CA THR A 119 -0.42 -14.07 17.61
C THR A 119 0.41 -13.90 18.87
N ASN A 120 0.49 -14.97 19.68
CA ASN A 120 1.33 -15.01 20.86
C ASN A 120 2.81 -14.94 20.47
N THR A 121 3.39 -13.76 20.53
CA THR A 121 4.84 -13.56 20.44
C THR A 121 5.43 -13.72 21.85
N PRO A 122 6.47 -14.54 22.06
CA PRO A 122 7.07 -14.72 23.38
C PRO A 122 7.64 -13.38 23.90
N THR A 123 7.07 -12.88 24.98
CA THR A 123 7.50 -11.65 25.66
C THR A 123 8.82 -11.89 26.38
N VAL A 124 9.88 -11.21 25.95
CA VAL A 124 11.12 -11.12 26.72
C VAL A 124 10.88 -10.13 27.85
N THR A 125 11.03 -10.54 29.11
CA THR A 125 10.84 -9.68 30.29
C THR A 125 11.84 -8.52 30.27
N PRO A 126 11.42 -7.25 30.10
CA PRO A 126 12.35 -6.14 30.12
C PRO A 126 12.76 -5.78 31.56
N THR A 127 14.04 -5.41 31.70
CA THR A 127 14.58 -4.76 32.90
C THR A 127 13.85 -3.42 33.13
N PRO A 128 13.37 -3.11 34.35
CA PRO A 128 12.58 -1.90 34.59
C PRO A 128 13.45 -0.66 34.34
N THR A 129 13.14 0.02 33.25
CA THR A 129 13.58 1.39 32.98
C THR A 129 12.32 2.25 33.08
N ASN A 130 12.42 3.49 33.58
CA ASN A 130 11.30 4.44 33.59
C ASN A 130 10.94 4.86 32.15
N THR A 131 10.40 3.95 31.36
CA THR A 131 9.83 4.23 30.05
C THR A 131 8.46 4.85 30.31
N PRO A 132 8.17 6.06 29.82
CA PRO A 132 6.85 6.65 29.93
C PRO A 132 5.81 5.69 29.35
N THR A 133 4.67 5.54 30.03
CA THR A 133 3.54 4.76 29.54
C THR A 133 3.08 5.38 28.22
N PRO A 134 2.96 4.59 27.13
CA PRO A 134 2.40 5.08 25.88
C PRO A 134 1.04 5.77 26.09
N LYS A 135 0.85 6.92 25.45
CA LYS A 135 -0.41 7.68 25.48
C LYS A 135 -1.07 7.72 24.11
N VAL A 136 -2.36 8.03 24.10
CA VAL A 136 -3.11 8.38 22.89
C VAL A 136 -3.20 9.90 22.78
N LEU A 137 -2.81 10.43 21.62
CA LEU A 137 -3.01 11.83 21.25
C LEU A 137 -4.13 11.94 20.21
N TYR A 138 -4.97 12.96 20.33
CA TYR A 138 -6.13 13.19 19.48
C TYR A 138 -5.91 14.42 18.60
N VAL A 139 -6.25 14.31 17.32
CA VAL A 139 -6.10 15.37 16.32
C VAL A 139 -7.42 15.63 15.61
N SER A 140 -7.85 16.88 15.58
CA SER A 140 -9.02 17.34 14.86
C SER A 140 -8.78 18.74 14.33
N LYS A 141 -8.77 18.91 13.00
CA LYS A 141 -8.59 20.23 12.37
C LYS A 141 -9.62 21.28 12.81
N ASP A 142 -10.79 20.81 13.26
CA ASP A 142 -11.89 21.66 13.75
C ASP A 142 -11.79 21.94 15.26
N ALA A 143 -10.76 21.45 15.95
CA ALA A 143 -10.56 21.71 17.38
C ALA A 143 -10.26 23.19 17.65
N SER A 144 -10.48 23.61 18.89
CA SER A 144 -10.09 24.96 19.32
C SER A 144 -8.56 25.06 19.46
N PRO A 145 -7.94 26.22 19.17
CA PRO A 145 -6.50 26.40 19.36
C PRO A 145 -6.06 26.17 20.80
N GLY A 146 -4.91 25.52 20.98
CA GLY A 146 -4.27 25.32 22.29
C GLY A 146 -4.71 24.09 23.08
N GLY A 147 -5.36 23.11 22.43
CA GLY A 147 -5.62 21.79 23.01
C GLY A 147 -4.34 21.05 23.41
N ASP A 148 -4.45 20.17 24.41
CA ASP A 148 -3.34 19.34 24.92
C ASP A 148 -3.21 17.98 24.22
N GLY A 149 -4.15 17.67 23.33
CA GLY A 149 -4.21 16.43 22.57
C GLY A 149 -4.66 15.22 23.37
N LEU A 150 -5.13 15.34 24.61
CA LEU A 150 -5.43 14.17 25.46
C LEU A 150 -6.88 13.68 25.38
N SER A 151 -7.71 14.32 24.56
CA SER A 151 -9.11 13.93 24.29
C SER A 151 -9.60 14.58 23.00
N TRP A 152 -10.72 14.11 22.44
CA TRP A 152 -11.37 14.80 21.31
C TRP A 152 -11.77 16.25 21.62
N GLU A 153 -12.17 16.55 22.86
CA GLU A 153 -12.53 17.92 23.29
C GLU A 153 -11.32 18.87 23.28
N ASN A 154 -10.15 18.36 23.67
CA ASN A 154 -8.90 19.13 23.75
C ASN A 154 -7.88 18.68 22.69
N ALA A 155 -8.35 18.21 21.53
CA ALA A 155 -7.48 17.69 20.48
C ALA A 155 -6.52 18.76 19.94
N PHE A 156 -5.36 18.32 19.42
CA PHE A 156 -4.52 19.17 18.59
C PHE A 156 -5.22 19.49 17.26
N GLN A 157 -4.97 20.67 16.70
CA GLN A 157 -5.52 21.04 15.38
C GLN A 157 -4.75 20.39 14.23
N GLU A 158 -3.45 20.15 14.43
CA GLU A 158 -2.50 19.71 13.42
C GLU A 158 -1.94 18.34 13.80
N ILE A 159 -1.77 17.47 12.80
CA ILE A 159 -1.14 16.16 12.97
C ILE A 159 0.34 16.34 13.32
N ASP A 160 1.03 17.29 12.69
CA ASP A 160 2.46 17.54 12.92
C ASP A 160 2.74 17.97 14.37
N THR A 161 1.86 18.78 14.97
CA THR A 161 1.93 19.15 16.39
C THR A 161 1.81 17.91 17.30
N ALA A 162 0.86 17.02 17.02
CA ALA A 162 0.72 15.77 17.79
C ALA A 162 1.92 14.85 17.59
N VAL A 163 2.44 14.78 16.37
CA VAL A 163 3.65 14.04 16.04
C VAL A 163 4.83 14.59 16.83
N ASP A 164 5.01 15.91 16.94
CA ASP A 164 6.09 16.53 17.71
C ASP A 164 6.01 16.21 19.21
N GLU A 165 4.80 16.26 19.79
CA GLU A 165 4.54 15.95 21.20
C GLU A 165 4.68 14.46 21.53
N ALA A 166 4.39 13.58 20.57
CA ALA A 166 4.45 12.14 20.77
C ALA A 166 5.87 11.63 21.07
N VAL A 167 5.96 10.57 21.87
CA VAL A 167 7.19 9.79 22.08
C VAL A 167 7.05 8.37 21.53
N ASN A 168 8.14 7.60 21.51
CA ASN A 168 8.11 6.22 21.06
C ASN A 168 7.07 5.39 21.83
N GLY A 169 6.21 4.69 21.09
CA GLY A 169 5.11 3.88 21.61
C GLY A 169 3.75 4.56 21.57
N ASP A 170 3.71 5.90 21.45
CA ASP A 170 2.45 6.64 21.46
C ASP A 170 1.61 6.36 20.21
N SER A 171 0.29 6.51 20.40
CA SER A 171 -0.69 6.47 19.31
C SER A 171 -1.26 7.85 19.06
N ILE A 172 -1.57 8.15 17.80
CA ILE A 172 -2.17 9.41 17.36
C ILE A 172 -3.44 9.05 16.59
N TYR A 173 -4.58 9.48 17.11
CA TYR A 173 -5.91 9.29 16.52
C TYR A 173 -6.32 10.56 15.79
N VAL A 174 -6.55 10.44 14.49
CA VAL A 174 -6.83 11.57 13.60
C VAL A 174 -8.28 11.50 13.14
N LYS A 175 -9.02 12.55 13.45
CA LYS A 175 -10.41 12.73 13.03
C LYS A 175 -10.51 12.81 11.50
N GLN A 176 -11.64 12.40 10.93
CA GLN A 176 -11.94 12.56 9.51
C GLN A 176 -11.70 14.01 9.07
N GLY A 177 -11.07 14.19 7.91
CA GLY A 177 -10.72 15.52 7.40
C GLY A 177 -9.58 15.52 6.40
N HIS A 178 -9.39 16.67 5.76
CA HIS A 178 -8.22 16.95 4.91
C HIS A 178 -7.24 17.84 5.65
N TYR A 179 -5.99 17.43 5.73
CA TYR A 179 -4.92 18.06 6.47
C TYR A 179 -3.82 18.51 5.49
N ASP A 180 -3.69 19.82 5.32
CA ASP A 180 -2.67 20.45 4.47
C ASP A 180 -1.35 20.56 5.25
N GLU A 181 -0.75 19.41 5.54
CA GLU A 181 0.41 19.27 6.41
C GLU A 181 1.46 18.35 5.79
N ARG A 182 2.72 18.58 6.17
CA ARG A 182 3.81 17.65 5.92
C ARG A 182 4.09 16.87 7.20
N ILE A 183 3.86 15.57 7.19
CA ILE A 183 4.08 14.74 8.37
C ILE A 183 5.47 14.12 8.31
N ARG A 184 6.31 14.41 9.30
CA ARG A 184 7.66 13.86 9.37
C ARG A 184 8.00 13.37 10.76
N PHE A 185 8.46 12.13 10.87
CA PHE A 185 8.89 11.60 12.16
C PHE A 185 10.02 10.58 12.08
N SER A 186 10.73 10.48 13.21
CA SER A 186 11.78 9.50 13.48
C SER A 186 11.44 8.59 14.67
N LYS A 187 10.16 8.51 15.03
CA LYS A 187 9.64 7.84 16.22
C LYS A 187 8.87 6.55 15.89
N ALA A 188 8.80 5.62 16.83
CA ALA A 188 7.93 4.44 16.74
C ALA A 188 6.50 4.83 17.13
N LEU A 189 5.74 5.34 16.16
CA LEU A 189 4.38 5.84 16.37
C LEU A 189 3.35 4.93 15.71
N THR A 190 2.16 4.90 16.30
CA THR A 190 0.95 4.41 15.66
C THR A 190 0.10 5.61 15.25
N LEU A 191 -0.14 5.82 13.96
CA LEU A 191 -0.92 6.92 13.42
C LEU A 191 -2.16 6.32 12.74
N LEU A 192 -3.34 6.58 13.29
CA LEU A 192 -4.61 6.01 12.85
C LEU A 192 -5.56 7.15 12.40
N GLY A 193 -6.06 7.08 11.17
CA GLY A 193 -7.00 8.04 10.62
C GLY A 193 -8.44 7.51 10.56
N GLY A 194 -9.39 8.41 10.36
CA GLY A 194 -10.78 8.06 10.01
C GLY A 194 -11.78 8.10 11.16
N PHE A 195 -11.39 8.60 12.32
CA PHE A 195 -12.25 8.69 13.50
C PHE A 195 -13.33 9.77 13.34
N LYS A 196 -14.56 9.49 13.76
CA LYS A 196 -15.68 10.44 13.77
C LYS A 196 -15.51 11.52 14.84
N GLY A 197 -14.69 11.27 15.86
CA GLY A 197 -14.40 12.20 16.95
C GLY A 197 -15.34 12.06 18.15
N ASP A 198 -15.99 10.91 18.28
CA ASP A 198 -16.87 10.53 19.41
C ASP A 198 -16.48 9.19 20.04
N GLU A 199 -15.43 8.55 19.52
CA GLU A 199 -14.90 7.27 20.01
C GLU A 199 -14.17 7.40 21.35
N GLU A 200 -14.28 6.38 22.20
CA GLU A 200 -13.48 6.27 23.44
C GLU A 200 -12.04 5.80 23.15
N GLU A 201 -11.13 5.99 24.11
CA GLU A 201 -9.75 5.52 23.97
C GLU A 201 -9.71 4.00 23.76
N GLY A 202 -9.04 3.56 22.69
CA GLY A 202 -8.96 2.15 22.31
C GLY A 202 -10.10 1.66 21.41
N GLU A 203 -11.14 2.45 21.20
CA GLU A 203 -12.19 2.17 20.20
C GLU A 203 -11.68 2.54 18.80
N ILE A 204 -10.98 1.59 18.16
CA ILE A 204 -10.42 1.76 16.82
C ILE A 204 -11.31 1.20 15.70
N GLU A 205 -12.40 0.52 16.07
CA GLU A 205 -13.36 -0.07 15.14
C GLU A 205 -14.36 0.98 14.63
N GLY A 206 -14.84 0.84 13.40
CA GLY A 206 -15.86 1.73 12.83
C GLY A 206 -15.36 3.09 12.31
N ARG A 207 -14.02 3.28 12.25
CA ARG A 207 -13.36 4.36 11.51
C ARG A 207 -13.63 4.23 10.01
N ASP A 208 -13.63 5.35 9.30
CA ASP A 208 -13.58 5.36 7.83
C ASP A 208 -12.13 5.64 7.37
N PRO A 209 -11.34 4.62 7.02
CA PRO A 209 -9.93 4.77 6.70
C PRO A 209 -9.67 5.58 5.42
N LYS A 210 -10.68 5.85 4.58
CA LYS A 210 -10.51 6.63 3.35
C LYS A 210 -10.83 8.12 3.56
N SER A 211 -11.31 8.50 4.75
CA SER A 211 -11.82 9.85 5.05
C SER A 211 -10.77 10.84 5.58
N CYS A 212 -9.54 10.38 5.84
CA CYS A 212 -8.43 11.25 6.25
C CYS A 212 -7.45 11.49 5.11
N GLY A 213 -7.41 12.69 4.55
CA GLY A 213 -6.44 13.08 3.52
C GLY A 213 -5.28 13.88 4.10
N ILE A 214 -4.06 13.59 3.67
CA ILE A 214 -2.86 14.37 4.02
C ILE A 214 -2.18 14.84 2.73
N ARG A 215 -1.94 16.14 2.62
CA ARG A 215 -1.24 16.77 1.51
C ARG A 215 -0.25 17.80 2.01
N SER A 216 1.02 17.69 1.63
CA SER A 216 2.01 18.73 1.91
C SER A 216 1.57 20.05 1.25
N PRO A 217 1.60 21.18 1.99
CA PRO A 217 1.30 22.49 1.41
C PRO A 217 2.43 22.98 0.50
N ASP A 218 3.63 22.43 0.65
CA ASP A 218 4.81 22.77 -0.15
C ASP A 218 4.92 21.83 -1.36
N ALA A 219 5.07 22.43 -2.54
CA ALA A 219 5.31 21.69 -3.77
C ALA A 219 6.68 20.99 -3.76
N GLY A 220 6.76 19.80 -4.38
CA GLY A 220 8.01 19.02 -4.41
C GLY A 220 8.38 18.39 -3.07
N VAL A 221 7.44 18.35 -2.12
CA VAL A 221 7.65 17.80 -0.80
C VAL A 221 6.65 16.66 -0.57
N ALA A 222 7.17 15.50 -0.16
CA ALA A 222 6.34 14.36 0.22
C ALA A 222 5.47 14.70 1.42
N SER A 223 4.19 14.31 1.37
CA SER A 223 3.22 14.50 2.45
C SER A 223 3.57 13.70 3.69
N LEU A 224 4.25 12.56 3.51
CA LEU A 224 4.76 11.72 4.59
C LEU A 224 6.25 11.44 4.42
N VAL A 225 7.02 11.65 5.48
CA VAL A 225 8.44 11.28 5.56
C VAL A 225 8.74 10.53 6.85
N VAL A 226 9.23 9.30 6.74
CA VAL A 226 9.72 8.53 7.90
C VAL A 226 11.24 8.45 7.84
N ASP A 227 11.92 9.13 8.76
CA ASP A 227 13.39 9.21 8.84
C ASP A 227 13.89 8.50 10.10
N ARG A 228 13.94 7.17 10.08
CA ARG A 228 14.40 6.37 11.22
C ARG A 228 15.78 5.77 10.98
N GLN A 229 16.35 5.09 11.97
CA GLN A 229 17.63 4.36 11.85
C GLN A 229 17.64 3.14 12.79
N ASP A 230 16.48 2.55 13.03
CA ASP A 230 16.26 1.49 14.01
C ASP A 230 15.07 0.61 13.62
N ASP A 231 15.03 -0.62 14.15
CA ASP A 231 14.07 -1.66 13.77
C ASP A 231 12.71 -1.56 14.47
N ASN A 232 12.48 -0.54 15.32
CA ASN A 232 11.16 -0.39 15.95
C ASN A 232 10.08 -0.15 14.89
N ARG A 233 8.88 -0.69 15.06
CA ARG A 233 7.84 -0.59 14.02
C ARG A 233 7.00 0.66 14.18
N PHE A 234 6.83 1.44 13.11
CA PHE A 234 5.72 2.39 13.01
C PHE A 234 4.50 1.67 12.41
N TRP A 235 3.31 2.23 12.64
CA TRP A 235 2.08 1.80 11.98
C TRP A 235 1.31 3.02 11.52
N ILE A 236 1.04 3.11 10.22
CA ILE A 236 0.18 4.14 9.63
C ILE A 236 -1.04 3.44 9.03
N ASP A 237 -2.23 3.87 9.45
CA ASP A 237 -3.48 3.30 9.01
C ASP A 237 -4.56 4.33 8.69
N GLY A 238 -5.26 4.14 7.58
CA GLY A 238 -6.48 4.90 7.29
C GLY A 238 -6.22 6.33 6.83
N PHE A 239 -5.33 6.48 5.84
CA PHE A 239 -5.04 7.78 5.24
C PHE A 239 -5.04 7.69 3.70
N THR A 240 -5.48 8.77 3.06
CA THR A 240 -5.12 9.09 1.68
C THR A 240 -3.94 10.05 1.69
N LEU A 241 -2.78 9.59 1.23
CA LEU A 241 -1.56 10.38 1.08
C LEU A 241 -1.47 10.90 -0.35
N PHE A 242 -1.55 12.22 -0.50
CA PHE A 242 -1.46 12.89 -1.79
C PHE A 242 -0.02 13.29 -2.11
N GLY A 243 0.39 13.15 -3.36
CA GLY A 243 1.58 13.81 -3.88
C GLY A 243 1.41 15.32 -4.05
N THR A 244 2.52 16.00 -4.36
CA THR A 244 2.56 17.43 -4.66
C THR A 244 3.16 17.67 -6.05
N ASP A 245 2.37 17.43 -7.09
CA ASP A 245 2.75 17.75 -8.49
C ASP A 245 2.33 19.18 -8.83
N ASP A 246 3.28 20.11 -8.86
CA ASP A 246 3.07 21.47 -9.35
C ASP A 246 3.58 21.68 -10.80
N GLY A 247 3.98 20.59 -11.47
CA GLY A 247 4.57 20.60 -12.81
C GLY A 247 6.03 21.07 -12.86
N THR A 248 6.63 21.48 -11.75
CA THR A 248 8.02 21.97 -11.69
C THR A 248 8.89 21.24 -10.69
N ASP A 249 8.37 20.84 -9.55
CA ASP A 249 9.02 20.04 -8.52
C ASP A 249 8.30 18.71 -8.30
N SER A 250 8.97 17.75 -7.71
CA SER A 250 8.51 16.36 -7.68
C SER A 250 8.98 15.66 -6.42
N ASN A 251 8.06 14.98 -5.75
CA ASN A 251 8.38 14.03 -4.69
C ASN A 251 7.33 12.91 -4.66
N ALA A 252 7.73 11.77 -4.11
CA ALA A 252 6.80 10.71 -3.81
C ALA A 252 5.67 11.22 -2.90
N ALA A 253 4.48 10.61 -2.94
CA ALA A 253 3.45 10.90 -1.93
C ALA A 253 3.96 10.57 -0.51
N ALA A 254 4.76 9.49 -0.39
CA ALA A 254 5.49 9.12 0.82
C ALA A 254 6.93 8.72 0.54
N PHE A 255 7.83 9.09 1.44
CA PHE A 255 9.25 8.72 1.39
C PHE A 255 9.70 8.08 2.70
N ILE A 256 10.27 6.88 2.61
CA ILE A 256 10.73 6.10 3.76
C ILE A 256 12.24 5.91 3.69
N ASN A 257 12.94 6.54 4.62
CA ASN A 257 14.39 6.60 4.64
C ASN A 257 14.97 5.69 5.73
N ARG A 258 16.18 5.17 5.46
CA ARG A 258 17.15 4.65 6.45
C ARG A 258 16.61 3.57 7.40
N HIS A 259 16.60 2.30 6.99
CA HIS A 259 16.40 1.18 7.94
C HIS A 259 15.09 1.23 8.73
N ALA A 260 14.10 1.99 8.25
CA ALA A 260 12.81 2.05 8.89
C ALA A 260 12.08 0.73 8.70
N SER A 261 11.57 0.19 9.80
CA SER A 261 10.63 -0.93 9.80
C SER A 261 9.24 -0.42 10.13
N GLY A 262 8.22 -0.87 9.43
CA GLY A 262 6.85 -0.42 9.72
C GLY A 262 5.78 -1.05 8.86
N MET A 263 4.54 -0.65 9.15
CA MET A 263 3.34 -1.13 8.47
C MET A 263 2.52 0.03 7.92
N PHE A 264 2.06 -0.13 6.69
CA PHE A 264 0.97 0.64 6.11
C PHE A 264 -0.25 -0.28 5.98
N SER A 265 -1.41 0.16 6.46
CA SER A 265 -2.67 -0.56 6.27
C SER A 265 -3.80 0.39 5.90
N ASN A 266 -4.68 0.02 4.97
CA ASN A 266 -5.79 0.88 4.56
C ASN A 266 -5.32 2.28 4.10
N VAL A 267 -4.19 2.35 3.38
CA VAL A 267 -3.63 3.61 2.89
C VAL A 267 -3.81 3.72 1.39
N ILE A 268 -4.21 4.91 0.92
CA ILE A 268 -4.26 5.25 -0.49
C ILE A 268 -3.10 6.20 -0.79
N PHE A 269 -2.17 5.79 -1.64
CA PHE A 269 -1.10 6.64 -2.18
C PHE A 269 -1.51 7.10 -3.57
N THR A 270 -1.70 8.41 -3.75
CA THR A 270 -2.22 8.94 -5.02
C THR A 270 -1.62 10.29 -5.40
N GLU A 271 -1.68 10.59 -6.70
CA GLU A 271 -1.22 11.86 -7.29
C GLU A 271 0.26 12.15 -7.00
N GLY A 272 1.03 11.14 -6.63
CA GLY A 272 2.47 11.17 -6.46
C GLY A 272 3.19 11.41 -7.77
N TYR A 273 4.22 12.26 -7.77
CA TYR A 273 5.08 12.44 -8.93
C TYR A 273 6.54 12.55 -8.51
N ASN A 274 7.39 11.62 -8.96
CA ASN A 274 8.83 11.66 -8.69
C ASN A 274 9.65 11.74 -10.00
N LYS A 275 10.56 12.72 -10.12
CA LYS A 275 11.48 12.86 -11.27
C LYS A 275 12.52 11.73 -11.36
N THR A 276 12.60 10.87 -10.35
CA THR A 276 13.37 9.62 -10.40
C THR A 276 12.38 8.46 -10.49
N SER A 277 12.15 7.77 -9.37
CA SER A 277 11.38 6.54 -9.26
C SER A 277 10.50 6.59 -8.01
N GLY A 278 9.38 5.88 -7.99
CA GLY A 278 8.50 5.84 -6.80
C GLY A 278 7.64 7.09 -6.69
N GLY A 279 6.63 7.21 -7.54
CA GLY A 279 5.68 8.33 -7.46
C GLY A 279 4.80 8.23 -6.21
N GLY A 280 4.25 7.06 -5.90
CA GLY A 280 3.41 6.87 -4.71
C GLY A 280 4.25 6.69 -3.46
N LEU A 281 5.17 5.72 -3.49
CA LEU A 281 6.06 5.41 -2.37
C LEU A 281 7.48 5.14 -2.86
N GLU A 282 8.44 5.78 -2.20
CA GLU A 282 9.86 5.49 -2.36
C GLU A 282 10.45 5.01 -1.03
N THR A 283 11.23 3.92 -1.08
CA THR A 283 11.93 3.38 0.09
C THR A 283 13.43 3.20 -0.14
N LEU A 284 14.20 3.47 0.91
CA LEU A 284 15.64 3.21 0.96
C LEU A 284 16.00 2.40 2.21
N LEU A 285 16.52 1.18 2.00
CA LEU A 285 16.97 0.27 3.05
C LEU A 285 15.87 -0.08 4.07
N ALA A 286 14.61 -0.13 3.67
CA ALA A 286 13.47 -0.30 4.58
C ALA A 286 12.97 -1.75 4.69
N LYS A 287 12.21 -2.05 5.75
CA LYS A 287 11.45 -3.30 5.90
C LYS A 287 9.98 -3.00 6.12
N LEU A 288 9.15 -3.17 5.10
CA LEU A 288 7.75 -2.77 5.15
C LEU A 288 6.80 -3.95 4.97
N VAL A 289 5.71 -3.91 5.73
CA VAL A 289 4.49 -4.64 5.41
C VAL A 289 3.47 -3.61 4.92
N ILE A 290 2.92 -3.82 3.74
CA ILE A 290 1.89 -2.97 3.17
C ILE A 290 0.68 -3.85 2.90
N ARG A 291 -0.45 -3.51 3.52
CA ARG A 291 -1.66 -4.32 3.41
C ARG A 291 -2.90 -3.49 3.13
N ASP A 292 -3.89 -4.08 2.48
CA ASP A 292 -5.20 -3.43 2.26
C ASP A 292 -5.07 -2.02 1.66
N SER A 293 -4.06 -1.80 0.84
CA SER A 293 -3.62 -0.45 0.43
C SER A 293 -3.68 -0.30 -1.08
N THR A 294 -3.91 0.93 -1.53
CA THR A 294 -4.05 1.27 -2.94
C THR A 294 -2.96 2.25 -3.36
N PHE A 295 -2.28 1.96 -4.46
CA PHE A 295 -1.36 2.85 -5.16
C PHE A 295 -1.98 3.19 -6.50
N THR A 296 -2.44 4.43 -6.68
CA THR A 296 -3.13 4.83 -7.91
C THR A 296 -2.75 6.20 -8.42
N ASN A 297 -2.76 6.39 -9.75
CA ASN A 297 -2.50 7.67 -10.39
C ASN A 297 -1.16 8.30 -10.01
N ASN A 298 -0.17 7.46 -9.66
CA ASN A 298 1.17 7.91 -9.34
C ASN A 298 2.09 7.84 -10.56
N ARG A 299 3.06 8.74 -10.60
CA ARG A 299 3.89 9.01 -11.77
C ARG A 299 5.36 9.03 -11.40
N ALA A 300 6.21 8.43 -12.22
CA ALA A 300 7.66 8.53 -12.12
C ALA A 300 8.29 8.86 -13.47
N ALA A 301 9.47 9.49 -13.50
CA ALA A 301 10.18 9.77 -14.75
C ALA A 301 11.21 8.68 -15.16
N TRP A 302 11.38 7.63 -14.35
CA TRP A 302 12.28 6.51 -14.68
C TRP A 302 11.57 5.16 -14.56
N GLY A 303 11.05 4.82 -13.39
CA GLY A 303 10.36 3.55 -13.16
C GLY A 303 9.65 3.51 -11.81
N GLY A 304 8.75 2.55 -11.62
CA GLY A 304 7.99 2.41 -10.38
C GLY A 304 7.12 3.63 -10.11
N GLY A 305 6.29 4.01 -11.09
CA GLY A 305 5.31 5.08 -10.94
C GLY A 305 4.50 4.95 -9.64
N GLY A 306 4.04 3.75 -9.33
CA GLY A 306 3.42 3.42 -8.05
C GLY A 306 4.44 3.39 -6.92
N MET A 307 5.42 2.47 -7.00
CA MET A 307 6.38 2.21 -5.92
C MET A 307 7.79 1.97 -6.42
N TYR A 308 8.77 2.48 -5.69
CA TYR A 308 10.19 2.17 -5.85
C TYR A 308 10.83 1.71 -4.54
N PHE A 309 11.52 0.58 -4.61
CA PHE A 309 12.21 -0.02 -3.48
C PHE A 309 13.70 -0.17 -3.79
N ASN A 310 14.55 0.43 -2.95
CA ASN A 310 15.99 0.29 -3.04
C ASN A 310 16.55 -0.40 -1.79
N SER A 311 17.26 -1.52 -1.99
CA SER A 311 17.87 -2.32 -0.93
C SER A 311 16.91 -2.66 0.21
N SER A 312 15.63 -2.87 -0.10
CA SER A 312 14.52 -2.98 0.86
C SER A 312 13.89 -4.37 0.86
N GLU A 313 13.21 -4.72 1.93
CA GLU A 313 12.35 -5.91 2.03
C GLU A 313 10.90 -5.48 2.20
N VAL A 314 10.03 -5.87 1.28
CA VAL A 314 8.64 -5.41 1.27
C VAL A 314 7.70 -6.59 1.03
N ASP A 315 6.74 -6.74 1.94
CA ASP A 315 5.64 -7.69 1.81
C ASP A 315 4.35 -6.93 1.54
N LEU A 316 3.73 -7.20 0.40
CA LEU A 316 2.46 -6.64 -0.06
C LEU A 316 1.37 -7.70 0.11
N HIS A 317 0.27 -7.32 0.75
CA HIS A 317 -0.88 -8.17 1.00
C HIS A 317 -2.16 -7.43 0.63
N ASP A 318 -3.02 -8.02 -0.19
CA ASP A 318 -4.34 -7.44 -0.46
C ASP A 318 -4.25 -5.99 -1.02
N CYS A 319 -3.28 -5.75 -1.89
CA CYS A 319 -3.00 -4.41 -2.43
C CYS A 319 -3.52 -4.24 -3.86
N LEU A 320 -3.97 -3.02 -4.17
CA LEU A 320 -4.28 -2.56 -5.52
C LEU A 320 -3.17 -1.64 -6.00
N ILE A 321 -2.47 -2.01 -7.08
CA ILE A 321 -1.45 -1.17 -7.72
C ILE A 321 -1.94 -0.89 -9.14
N VAL A 322 -2.58 0.26 -9.33
CA VAL A 322 -3.40 0.49 -10.52
C VAL A 322 -3.22 1.88 -11.11
N ASP A 323 -3.25 2.02 -12.44
CA ASP A 323 -3.20 3.32 -13.11
C ASP A 323 -1.96 4.17 -12.77
N ASN A 324 -0.82 3.52 -12.52
CA ASN A 324 0.44 4.21 -12.26
C ASN A 324 1.32 4.23 -13.50
N THR A 325 2.02 5.33 -13.74
CA THR A 325 2.81 5.51 -14.96
C THR A 325 4.27 5.83 -14.68
N ALA A 326 5.16 5.28 -15.50
CA ALA A 326 6.56 5.68 -15.56
C ALA A 326 6.84 6.25 -16.95
N ALA A 327 7.18 7.53 -17.04
CA ALA A 327 7.55 8.18 -18.29
C ALA A 327 9.06 8.08 -18.47
N TYR A 328 9.58 7.31 -19.43
CA TYR A 328 11.02 7.38 -19.71
C TYR A 328 11.37 8.75 -20.32
N ILE A 329 11.90 9.66 -19.50
CA ILE A 329 12.52 10.89 -20.01
C ILE A 329 14.02 10.64 -20.09
N SER A 330 14.52 10.18 -21.25
CA SER A 330 15.98 10.15 -21.47
C SER A 330 16.55 11.54 -21.23
N PRO A 331 17.47 11.74 -20.26
CA PRO A 331 18.23 12.96 -20.22
C PRO A 331 19.20 12.89 -21.40
N SER A 332 18.85 13.61 -22.46
CA SER A 332 19.60 13.86 -23.71
C SER A 332 19.31 12.94 -24.91
N LYS A 333 18.53 13.50 -25.86
CA LYS A 333 18.90 13.40 -27.29
C LYS A 333 20.28 14.06 -27.45
N GLY A 334 21.34 13.29 -27.32
CA GLY A 334 22.71 13.74 -27.53
C GLY A 334 23.63 12.54 -27.68
N ASP A 335 23.74 12.05 -28.91
CA ASP A 335 24.83 11.20 -29.44
C ASP A 335 25.62 10.37 -28.40
N SER A 336 25.10 9.18 -28.06
CA SER A 336 25.98 8.05 -27.81
C SER A 336 25.37 6.79 -28.40
N GLU A 337 26.13 6.14 -29.28
CA GLU A 337 25.77 4.85 -29.86
C GLU A 337 25.60 3.80 -28.75
N THR A 338 24.37 3.48 -28.36
CA THR A 338 24.09 2.23 -27.64
C THR A 338 24.00 1.08 -28.64
N LYS A 339 25.16 0.68 -29.18
CA LYS A 339 25.30 -0.61 -29.86
C LYS A 339 25.35 -1.72 -28.81
N GLY A 340 24.26 -2.47 -28.67
CA GLY A 340 24.22 -3.78 -28.02
C GLY A 340 24.01 -3.76 -26.51
N ASN A 341 22.78 -3.51 -26.07
CA ASN A 341 22.12 -4.11 -24.90
C ASN A 341 20.68 -3.58 -24.87
N GLU A 342 19.73 -4.42 -25.25
CA GLU A 342 18.30 -4.15 -25.13
C GLU A 342 17.95 -3.95 -23.64
N ILE A 343 17.40 -2.80 -23.25
CA ILE A 343 16.82 -2.64 -21.90
C ILE A 343 15.39 -2.09 -22.06
N PRO A 344 14.37 -2.95 -22.19
CA PRO A 344 13.00 -2.48 -22.31
C PRO A 344 12.25 -2.50 -20.96
N TYR A 345 11.95 -1.30 -20.43
CA TYR A 345 10.83 -0.97 -19.52
C TYR A 345 10.93 -1.33 -18.03
N TRP A 346 11.09 -0.30 -17.20
CA TRP A 346 11.06 -0.37 -15.73
C TRP A 346 9.63 0.06 -15.35
N GLY A 347 8.74 -0.93 -15.17
CA GLY A 347 7.26 -0.79 -15.19
C GLY A 347 6.66 0.41 -14.42
N GLY A 348 5.45 0.82 -14.82
CA GLY A 348 4.70 1.91 -14.17
C GLY A 348 4.27 1.59 -12.74
N GLY A 349 4.18 0.30 -12.37
CA GLY A 349 3.65 -0.14 -11.08
C GLY A 349 4.73 -0.17 -10.00
N ILE A 350 5.58 -1.20 -10.05
CA ILE A 350 6.57 -1.49 -9.01
C ILE A 350 7.95 -1.61 -9.64
N LEU A 351 8.94 -0.96 -9.02
CA LEU A 351 10.34 -1.14 -9.33
C LEU A 351 11.13 -1.51 -8.07
N GLY A 352 11.87 -2.62 -8.13
CA GLY A 352 12.82 -3.05 -7.10
C GLY A 352 14.26 -3.01 -7.61
N GLU A 353 15.15 -2.45 -6.80
CA GLU A 353 16.60 -2.47 -6.97
C GLU A 353 17.24 -3.07 -5.72
N ASP A 354 17.99 -4.15 -5.88
CA ASP A 354 18.61 -4.92 -4.78
C ASP A 354 17.63 -5.25 -3.63
N SER A 355 16.36 -5.45 -3.97
CA SER A 355 15.25 -5.56 -3.01
C SER A 355 14.56 -6.92 -3.06
N ILE A 356 13.94 -7.30 -1.96
CA ILE A 356 13.05 -8.46 -1.87
C ILE A 356 11.63 -7.93 -1.82
N ILE A 357 10.81 -8.32 -2.80
CA ILE A 357 9.40 -7.93 -2.89
C ILE A 357 8.57 -9.20 -2.92
N ARG A 358 7.62 -9.32 -2.01
CA ARG A 358 6.65 -10.41 -1.98
C ARG A 358 5.26 -9.82 -2.16
N ALA A 359 4.52 -10.29 -3.14
CA ALA A 359 3.13 -9.88 -3.36
C ALA A 359 2.22 -11.09 -3.21
N THR A 360 1.20 -10.94 -2.34
CA THR A 360 0.19 -11.97 -2.07
C THR A 360 -1.17 -11.31 -2.18
N ASP A 361 -2.10 -11.93 -2.91
CA ASP A 361 -3.48 -11.43 -3.02
C ASP A 361 -3.57 -10.00 -3.57
N CYS A 362 -2.64 -9.61 -4.45
CA CYS A 362 -2.64 -8.28 -5.06
C CYS A 362 -3.28 -8.28 -6.45
N VAL A 363 -3.80 -7.12 -6.87
CA VAL A 363 -4.06 -6.79 -8.28
C VAL A 363 -3.07 -5.71 -8.72
N ILE A 364 -2.37 -5.97 -9.81
CA ILE A 364 -1.47 -5.02 -10.47
C ILE A 364 -2.00 -4.83 -11.89
N GLU A 365 -2.66 -3.71 -12.15
CA GLU A 365 -3.34 -3.47 -13.44
C GLU A 365 -3.13 -2.07 -14.01
N ARG A 366 -3.06 -1.94 -15.34
CA ARG A 366 -2.98 -0.64 -16.04
C ARG A 366 -1.84 0.26 -15.58
N ASN A 367 -0.70 -0.35 -15.30
CA ASN A 367 0.51 0.38 -14.98
C ASN A 367 1.43 0.49 -16.20
N ASP A 368 1.51 1.69 -16.77
CA ASP A 368 2.22 1.89 -18.03
C ASP A 368 3.65 2.39 -17.82
N ALA A 369 4.60 1.76 -18.50
CA ALA A 369 5.90 2.37 -18.77
C ALA A 369 5.87 2.95 -20.18
N LEU A 370 5.76 4.28 -20.31
CA LEU A 370 5.71 4.94 -21.61
C LEU A 370 7.08 4.81 -22.30
N SER A 371 7.10 4.17 -23.47
CA SER A 371 8.22 4.23 -24.39
C SER A 371 8.27 5.61 -25.06
N ALA A 372 9.41 6.30 -24.97
CA ALA A 372 9.62 7.58 -25.66
C ALA A 372 9.59 7.46 -27.20
#